data_AF-A0A0D0AL73-F1
#
_entry.id   AF-A0A0D0AL73-F1
#
_cell.length_a   1.000
_cell.length_b   1.000
_cell.length_c   1.000
_cell.angle_alpha   90.00
_cell.angle_beta   90.00
_cell.angle_gamma   90.00
#
_symmetry.space_group_name_H-M   'P 1'
#
loop_
_entity.id
_entity.type
_entity.pdbx_description
1 polymer ?
#
loop_
_entity_poly.entity_id
_entity_poly.type
_entity_poly.pdbx_seq_one_letter_code
_entity_poly.pdbx_strand_id
1 'polypeptide(L)'
;GLDTPAEHVETVVEIHNFLNERAWGEVLKWERRVAQYGDEEPHLARFKGRPGEMSPKARFWMLAGWLLPSRFNTEPPFDRHDWIVRRPRDGTEVRYVIDYYSAPSTLDGDPGFALDVRPALDSFESIQQRVAVGMDDVWEELREKGWGKSERRGTRQTGS
;
A
#
# COMPACT_ATOMS: atom_id res chain seq x y z
N GLY A 1 20.98 -21.62 9.95
CA GLY A 1 21.32 -20.28 9.47
C GLY A 1 21.44 -20.39 7.98
N LEU A 2 20.73 -19.55 7.23
CA LEU A 2 20.96 -19.44 5.80
C LEU A 2 22.15 -18.49 5.66
N ASP A 3 23.34 -19.06 5.48
CA ASP A 3 24.52 -18.29 5.11
C ASP A 3 24.34 -17.86 3.65
N THR A 4 23.87 -16.63 3.44
CA THR A 4 23.87 -16.02 2.12
C THR A 4 25.33 -15.85 1.69
N PRO A 5 25.79 -16.46 0.58
CA PRO A 5 27.14 -16.25 0.07
C PRO A 5 27.43 -14.74 -0.04
N ALA A 6 28.62 -14.30 0.38
CA ALA A 6 28.96 -12.88 0.44
C ALA A 6 28.76 -12.14 -0.90
N GLU A 7 28.91 -12.86 -2.01
CA GLU A 7 28.65 -12.42 -3.39
C GLU A 7 27.19 -12.03 -3.68
N HIS A 8 26.23 -12.47 -2.87
CA HIS A 8 24.82 -12.12 -3.02
C HIS A 8 24.36 -11.03 -2.05
N VAL A 9 25.19 -10.64 -1.08
CA VAL A 9 24.84 -9.62 -0.10
C VAL A 9 24.66 -8.24 -0.76
N GLU A 10 25.49 -7.91 -1.74
CA GLU A 10 25.40 -6.64 -2.48
C GLU A 10 24.06 -6.53 -3.21
N THR A 11 23.70 -7.53 -4.02
CA THR A 11 22.40 -7.59 -4.73
C THR A 11 21.21 -7.54 -3.77
N VAL A 12 21.31 -8.24 -2.63
CA VAL A 12 20.26 -8.20 -1.61
C VAL A 12 20.11 -6.77 -1.07
N VAL A 13 21.20 -6.10 -0.71
CA VAL A 13 21.16 -4.71 -0.21
C VAL A 13 20.58 -3.76 -1.27
N GLU A 14 20.98 -3.89 -2.54
CA GLU A 14 20.44 -3.10 -3.65
C GLU A 14 18.92 -3.26 -3.79
N ILE A 15 18.42 -4.51 -3.77
CA ILE A 15 16.99 -4.80 -3.81
C ILE A 15 16.27 -4.19 -2.60
N HIS A 16 16.85 -4.31 -1.40
CA HIS A 16 16.25 -3.73 -0.19
C HIS A 16 16.18 -2.20 -0.26
N ASN A 17 17.24 -1.53 -0.75
CA ASN A 17 17.24 -0.09 -0.91
C ASN A 17 16.17 0.35 -1.92
N PHE A 18 16.09 -0.32 -3.07
CA PHE A 18 15.06 -0.08 -4.06
C PHE A 18 13.64 -0.25 -3.48
N LEU A 19 13.41 -1.33 -2.73
CA LEU A 19 12.12 -1.59 -2.08
C LEU A 19 11.80 -0.54 -1.01
N ASN A 20 12.78 -0.13 -0.21
CA ASN A 20 12.62 0.91 0.81
C ASN A 20 12.31 2.28 0.20
N GLU A 21 12.98 2.66 -0.89
CA GLU A 21 12.69 3.90 -1.62
C GLU A 21 11.27 3.91 -2.16
N ARG A 22 10.80 2.78 -2.70
CA ARG A 22 9.41 2.62 -3.12
C ARG A 22 8.44 2.71 -1.95
N ALA A 23 8.75 2.05 -0.83
CA ALA A 23 7.92 2.13 0.38
C ALA A 23 7.81 3.55 0.91
N TRP A 24 8.91 4.31 0.92
CA TRP A 24 8.89 5.72 1.29
C TRP A 24 8.04 6.55 0.33
N GLY A 25 8.12 6.30 -0.97
CA GLY A 25 7.26 6.94 -1.97
C GLY A 25 5.77 6.75 -1.69
N GLU A 26 5.36 5.54 -1.28
CA GLU A 26 3.98 5.26 -0.88
C GLU A 26 3.59 5.93 0.44
N VAL A 27 4.48 5.97 1.44
CA VAL A 27 4.25 6.75 2.67
C VAL A 27 3.99 8.22 2.33
N LEU A 28 4.81 8.82 1.48
CA LEU A 28 4.63 10.22 1.07
C LEU A 28 3.30 10.43 0.31
N LYS A 29 2.82 9.43 -0.46
CA LYS A 29 1.48 9.50 -1.09
C LYS A 29 0.38 9.57 -0.03
N TRP A 30 0.47 8.79 1.05
CA TRP A 30 -0.49 8.87 2.16
C TRP A 30 -0.43 10.21 2.86
N GLU A 31 0.77 10.69 3.19
CA GLU A 31 0.98 11.97 3.89
C GLU A 31 0.49 13.17 3.08
N ARG A 32 0.68 13.17 1.75
CA ARG A 32 0.16 14.23 0.86
C ARG A 32 -1.35 14.42 0.91
N ARG A 33 -2.13 13.38 1.29
CA ARG A 33 -3.60 13.48 1.36
C ARG A 33 -4.07 14.32 2.56
N VAL A 34 -3.22 14.49 3.57
CA VAL A 34 -3.52 15.29 4.77
C VAL A 34 -2.61 16.49 4.95
N ALA A 35 -1.60 16.64 4.08
CA ALA A 35 -0.70 17.78 4.06
C ALA A 35 -1.48 19.08 3.79
N GLN A 36 -1.09 20.12 4.50
CA GLN A 36 -1.59 21.49 4.34
C GLN A 36 -0.58 22.34 3.56
N TYR A 37 -1.05 23.46 3.01
CA TYR A 37 -0.17 24.37 2.28
C TYR A 37 0.91 24.92 3.21
N GLY A 38 2.18 24.74 2.82
CA GLY A 38 3.34 25.18 3.59
C GLY A 38 3.83 24.18 4.65
N ASP A 39 3.25 22.98 4.72
CA ASP A 39 3.77 21.91 5.57
C ASP A 39 5.17 21.47 5.08
N GLU A 40 6.10 21.34 6.02
CA GLU A 40 7.39 20.70 5.77
C GLU A 40 7.24 19.19 5.53
N GLU A 41 8.18 18.60 4.78
CA GLU A 41 8.12 17.17 4.47
C GLU A 41 8.25 16.30 5.74
N PRO A 42 7.43 15.25 5.85
CA PRO A 42 7.54 14.31 6.96
C PRO A 42 8.85 13.52 6.87
N HIS A 43 9.38 13.09 8.02
CA HIS A 43 10.60 12.30 8.07
C HIS A 43 10.40 11.02 8.89
N LEU A 44 11.21 10.01 8.59
CA LEU A 44 11.23 8.78 9.34
C LEU A 44 11.80 9.04 10.73
N ALA A 45 10.97 8.92 11.77
CA ALA A 45 11.40 9.10 13.15
C ALA A 45 12.02 7.83 13.70
N ARG A 46 11.35 6.68 13.48
CA ARG A 46 11.76 5.38 14.00
C ARG A 46 11.39 4.27 13.05
N PHE A 47 12.23 3.25 13.00
CA PHE A 47 12.00 2.01 12.27
C PHE A 47 11.97 0.85 13.26
N LYS A 48 10.98 -0.03 13.14
CA LYS A 48 10.94 -1.29 13.88
C LYS A 48 10.67 -2.46 12.92
N GLY A 49 11.71 -3.25 12.67
CA GLY A 49 11.56 -4.56 12.03
C GLY A 49 10.74 -5.48 12.93
N ARG A 50 9.75 -6.17 12.35
CA ARG A 50 8.98 -7.22 13.03
C ARG A 50 9.05 -8.51 12.21
N PRO A 51 10.25 -9.08 12.02
CA PRO A 51 10.41 -10.28 11.22
C PRO A 51 9.58 -11.43 11.81
N GLY A 52 8.78 -12.09 10.96
CA GLY A 52 7.92 -13.21 11.36
C GLY A 52 6.59 -12.83 12.05
N GLU A 53 6.31 -11.56 12.35
CA GLU A 53 5.01 -11.16 12.89
C GLU A 53 4.02 -10.78 11.77
N MET A 54 3.04 -11.64 11.51
CA MET A 54 1.94 -11.32 10.61
C MET A 54 1.23 -10.01 10.99
N SER A 55 0.87 -9.17 10.00
CA SER A 55 0.01 -8.02 10.24
C SER A 55 -1.42 -8.47 10.60
N PRO A 56 -2.20 -7.66 11.35
CA PRO A 56 -3.62 -7.96 11.58
C PRO A 56 -4.41 -8.20 10.28
N LYS A 57 -4.06 -7.49 9.20
CA LYS A 57 -4.61 -7.71 7.85
C LYS A 57 -4.21 -9.07 7.29
N ALA A 58 -2.92 -9.44 7.37
CA ALA A 58 -2.45 -10.75 6.93
C ALA A 58 -3.12 -11.90 7.71
N ARG A 59 -3.27 -11.75 9.04
CA ARG A 59 -4.03 -12.71 9.87
C ARG A 59 -5.48 -12.86 9.42
N PHE A 60 -6.15 -11.74 9.14
CA PHE A 60 -7.51 -11.75 8.61
C PHE A 60 -7.58 -12.44 7.24
N TRP A 61 -6.65 -12.15 6.32
CA TRP A 61 -6.62 -12.78 5.01
C TRP A 61 -6.34 -14.28 5.07
N MET A 62 -5.49 -14.74 5.99
CA MET A 62 -5.30 -16.17 6.22
C MET A 62 -6.56 -16.86 6.73
N LEU A 63 -7.27 -16.24 7.68
CA LEU A 63 -8.56 -16.76 8.16
C LEU A 63 -9.61 -16.77 7.03
N ALA A 64 -9.67 -15.71 6.23
CA ALA A 64 -10.59 -15.58 5.11
C ALA A 64 -10.27 -16.59 3.99
N GLY A 65 -9.00 -16.84 3.69
CA GLY A 65 -8.60 -17.87 2.73
C GLY A 65 -8.73 -19.29 3.26
N TRP A 66 -8.68 -19.53 4.57
CA TRP A 66 -9.13 -20.81 5.13
C TRP A 66 -10.63 -21.02 4.92
N LEU A 67 -11.45 -19.96 5.05
CA LEU A 67 -12.90 -20.02 4.83
C LEU A 67 -13.31 -20.05 3.34
N LEU A 68 -12.55 -19.38 2.47
CA LEU A 68 -12.83 -19.19 1.04
C LEU A 68 -11.53 -19.23 0.21
N PRO A 69 -10.86 -20.40 0.11
CA PRO A 69 -9.52 -20.54 -0.47
C PRO A 69 -9.43 -20.16 -1.95
N SER A 70 -10.56 -20.20 -2.68
CA SER A 70 -10.61 -19.84 -4.10
C SER A 70 -10.73 -18.34 -4.37
N ARG A 71 -10.92 -17.48 -3.34
CA ARG A 71 -11.15 -16.04 -3.50
C ARG A 71 -10.07 -15.13 -2.94
N PHE A 72 -9.19 -15.65 -2.08
CA PHE A 72 -8.21 -14.83 -1.37
C PHE A 72 -6.82 -15.45 -1.48
N ASN A 73 -5.88 -14.68 -2.03
CA ASN A 73 -4.47 -15.07 -2.02
C ASN A 73 -3.96 -15.01 -0.57
N THR A 74 -3.56 -16.14 -0.02
CA THR A 74 -3.17 -16.30 1.39
C THR A 74 -1.67 -16.21 1.63
N GLU A 75 -0.88 -15.90 0.61
CA GLU A 75 0.57 -15.86 0.76
C GLU A 75 0.96 -14.72 1.74
N PRO A 76 1.53 -15.06 2.91
CA PRO A 76 1.88 -14.05 3.92
C PRO A 76 3.00 -13.16 3.39
N PRO A 77 3.12 -11.91 3.89
CA PRO A 77 4.27 -11.09 3.55
C PRO A 77 5.54 -11.77 4.04
N PHE A 78 6.54 -11.88 3.16
CA PHE A 78 7.83 -12.47 3.52
C PHE A 78 8.62 -11.55 4.46
N ASP A 79 8.32 -10.26 4.41
CA ASP A 79 8.93 -9.25 5.26
C ASP A 79 7.93 -8.15 5.62
N ARG A 80 7.95 -7.73 6.89
CA ARG A 80 7.03 -6.73 7.43
C ARG A 80 7.76 -5.72 8.30
N HIS A 81 7.47 -4.46 8.01
CA HIS A 81 8.05 -3.32 8.68
C HIS A 81 6.99 -2.38 9.24
N ASP A 82 7.23 -1.90 10.46
CA ASP A 82 6.47 -0.81 11.05
C ASP A 82 7.36 0.44 11.05
N TRP A 83 6.98 1.47 10.29
CA TRP A 83 7.67 2.76 10.22
C TRP A 83 6.91 3.80 11.03
N ILE A 84 7.60 4.57 11.86
CA ILE A 84 7.03 5.70 12.58
C ILE A 84 7.48 6.97 11.87
N VAL A 85 6.53 7.68 11.29
CA VAL A 85 6.75 8.89 10.51
C VAL A 85 6.33 10.07 11.35
N ARG A 86 7.22 11.06 11.49
CA ARG A 86 6.96 12.28 12.25
C ARG A 86 6.67 13.43 11.31
N ARG A 87 5.56 14.13 11.58
CA ARG A 87 5.16 15.34 10.88
C ARG A 87 5.75 16.56 11.60
N PRO A 88 6.58 17.40 10.94
CA PRO A 88 7.18 18.56 11.59
C PRO A 88 6.16 19.59 12.11
N ARG A 89 5.07 19.79 11.35
CA ARG A 89 4.05 20.82 11.61
C ARG A 89 3.44 20.79 13.03
N ASP A 90 3.19 19.59 13.55
CA ASP A 90 2.49 19.35 14.83
C ASP A 90 3.24 18.35 15.73
N GLY A 91 4.35 17.78 15.24
CA GLY A 91 5.13 16.76 15.94
C GLY A 91 4.42 15.42 16.08
N THR A 92 3.30 15.21 15.38
CA THR A 92 2.55 13.96 15.43
C THR A 92 3.36 12.82 14.82
N GLU A 93 3.20 11.63 15.40
CA GLU A 93 3.83 10.41 14.92
C GLU A 93 2.77 9.44 14.41
N VAL A 94 2.89 9.07 13.15
CA VAL A 94 1.99 8.14 12.48
C VAL A 94 2.72 6.85 12.19
N ARG A 95 2.14 5.73 12.60
CA ARG A 95 2.70 4.41 12.32
C ARG A 95 2.18 3.91 10.98
N TYR A 96 3.09 3.53 10.11
CA TYR A 96 2.82 2.86 8.84
C TYR A 96 3.17 1.39 8.94
N VAL A 97 2.31 0.54 8.37
CA VAL A 97 2.55 -0.89 8.18
C VAL A 97 2.91 -1.11 6.72
N ILE A 98 4.06 -1.73 6.49
CA ILE A 98 4.64 -2.02 5.18
C ILE A 98 4.80 -3.52 5.09
N ASP A 99 4.01 -4.15 4.21
CA ASP A 99 4.05 -5.57 3.95
C ASP A 99 4.67 -5.80 2.55
N TYR A 100 5.74 -6.60 2.48
CA TYR A 100 6.40 -7.00 1.23
C TYR A 100 5.95 -8.42 0.84
N TYR A 101 5.52 -8.58 -0.41
CA TYR A 101 5.03 -9.85 -0.95
C TYR A 101 5.83 -10.25 -2.19
N SER A 102 6.04 -11.54 -2.36
CA SER A 102 6.53 -12.09 -3.62
C SER A 102 5.42 -11.99 -4.66
N ALA A 103 5.78 -11.60 -5.87
CA ALA A 103 4.87 -11.59 -7.02
C ALA A 103 5.46 -12.47 -8.13
N PRO A 104 4.64 -12.92 -9.11
CA PRO A 104 5.14 -13.65 -10.26
C PRO A 104 6.30 -12.90 -10.93
N SER A 105 7.29 -13.64 -11.41
CA SER A 105 8.43 -13.07 -12.13
C SER A 105 7.97 -12.26 -13.34
N THR A 106 8.74 -11.23 -13.68
CA THR A 106 8.53 -10.46 -14.91
C THR A 106 8.71 -11.35 -16.15
N LEU A 107 8.30 -10.85 -17.32
CA LEU A 107 8.47 -11.58 -18.59
C LEU A 107 9.94 -11.89 -18.89
N ASP A 108 10.86 -11.09 -18.36
CA ASP A 108 12.31 -11.23 -18.53
C ASP A 108 12.95 -12.18 -17.50
N GLY A 109 12.14 -12.75 -16.59
CA GLY A 109 12.58 -13.71 -15.58
C GLY A 109 13.04 -13.10 -14.27
N ASP A 110 12.99 -11.78 -14.12
CA ASP A 110 13.34 -11.10 -12.86
C ASP A 110 12.29 -11.39 -11.78
N PRO A 111 12.70 -11.51 -10.50
CA PRO A 111 11.76 -11.72 -9.41
C PRO A 111 10.77 -10.56 -9.29
N GLY A 112 9.47 -10.88 -9.24
CA GLY A 112 8.41 -9.91 -9.02
C GLY A 112 8.23 -9.61 -7.53
N PHE A 113 7.94 -8.36 -7.20
CA PHE A 113 7.63 -7.94 -5.84
C PHE A 113 6.37 -7.07 -5.83
N ALA A 114 5.51 -7.27 -4.83
CA ALA A 114 4.39 -6.40 -4.55
C ALA A 114 4.55 -5.76 -3.16
N LEU A 115 4.12 -4.51 -3.06
CA LEU A 115 4.31 -3.65 -1.90
C LEU A 115 2.96 -3.11 -1.43
N ASP A 116 2.62 -3.33 -0.16
CA ASP A 116 1.42 -2.77 0.47
C ASP A 116 1.82 -1.88 1.65
N VAL A 117 1.72 -0.57 1.45
CA VAL A 117 2.00 0.46 2.46
C VAL A 117 0.71 1.13 2.88
N ARG A 118 0.48 1.21 4.20
CA ARG A 118 -0.71 1.85 4.74
C ARG A 118 -0.51 2.38 6.16
N PRO A 119 -1.26 3.40 6.57
CA PRO A 119 -1.28 3.82 7.97
C PRO A 119 -1.88 2.71 8.84
N ALA A 120 -1.37 2.56 10.07
CA ALA A 120 -1.86 1.61 11.04
C ALA A 120 -3.23 2.04 11.60
N LEU A 121 -4.09 1.07 11.92
CA LEU A 121 -5.43 1.34 12.48
C LEU A 121 -5.39 1.63 13.99
N ASP A 122 -4.38 2.37 14.45
CA ASP A 122 -4.22 2.76 15.86
C ASP A 122 -4.67 4.19 16.15
N SER A 123 -5.02 4.97 15.13
CA SER A 123 -5.61 6.30 15.27
C SER A 123 -6.87 6.47 14.41
N PHE A 124 -7.76 7.38 14.83
CA PHE A 124 -8.98 7.68 14.09
C PHE A 124 -8.70 8.29 12.72
N GLU A 125 -7.72 9.19 12.63
CA GLU A 125 -7.27 9.79 11.36
C GLU A 125 -6.82 8.70 10.38
N SER A 126 -6.00 7.75 10.83
CA SER A 126 -5.54 6.62 10.00
C SER A 126 -6.70 5.75 9.52
N ILE A 127 -7.73 5.53 10.35
CA ILE A 127 -8.93 4.80 9.94
C ILE A 127 -9.65 5.57 8.83
N GLN A 128 -9.89 6.87 9.02
CA GLN A 128 -10.58 7.73 8.05
C GLN A 128 -9.83 7.78 6.71
N GLN A 129 -8.50 7.94 6.74
CA GLN A 129 -7.67 7.92 5.54
C GLN A 129 -7.86 6.64 4.73
N ARG A 130 -7.87 5.48 5.40
CA ARG A 130 -8.02 4.19 4.70
C ARG A 130 -9.41 3.99 4.13
N VAL A 131 -10.44 4.47 4.83
CA VAL A 131 -11.81 4.45 4.31
C VAL A 131 -11.93 5.36 3.08
N ALA A 132 -11.38 6.57 3.13
CA ALA A 132 -11.41 7.50 2.01
C ALA A 132 -10.76 6.91 0.75
N VAL A 133 -9.53 6.38 0.87
CA VAL A 133 -8.84 5.74 -0.27
C VAL A 133 -9.60 4.53 -0.79
N GLY A 134 -10.10 3.66 0.10
CA GLY A 134 -10.89 2.51 -0.32
C GLY A 134 -12.20 2.88 -1.03
N MET A 135 -12.80 4.01 -0.66
CA MET A 135 -13.96 4.54 -1.36
C MET A 135 -13.58 5.11 -2.74
N ASP A 136 -12.48 5.86 -2.83
CA ASP A 136 -12.00 6.42 -4.10
C ASP A 136 -11.69 5.31 -5.13
N ASP A 137 -11.03 4.24 -4.71
CA ASP A 137 -10.71 3.09 -5.57
C ASP A 137 -12.00 2.41 -6.09
N VAL A 138 -12.99 2.22 -5.23
CA VAL A 138 -14.31 1.66 -5.61
C VAL A 138 -15.05 2.60 -6.57
N TRP A 139 -14.98 3.92 -6.35
CA TRP A 139 -15.61 4.89 -7.23
C TRP A 139 -14.98 4.94 -8.61
N GLU A 140 -13.64 4.88 -8.70
CA GLU A 140 -12.93 4.78 -9.98
C GLU A 140 -13.29 3.49 -10.71
N GLU A 141 -13.31 2.35 -10.01
CA GLU A 141 -13.72 1.06 -10.60
C GLU A 141 -15.17 1.11 -11.13
N LEU A 142 -16.10 1.73 -10.39
CA LEU A 142 -17.49 1.91 -10.82
C LEU A 142 -17.62 2.90 -12.00
N ARG A 143 -16.78 3.94 -12.03
CA ARG A 143 -16.71 4.92 -13.11
C ARG A 143 -16.17 4.29 -14.39
N GLU A 144 -15.12 3.48 -14.28
CA GLU A 144 -14.55 2.70 -15.39
C GLU A 144 -15.53 1.63 -15.88
N LYS A 145 -16.27 0.97 -14.98
CA LYS A 145 -17.36 0.03 -15.32
C LYS A 145 -18.64 0.71 -15.81
N GLY A 146 -18.66 2.05 -15.92
CA GLY A 146 -19.64 2.79 -16.70
C GLY A 146 -20.94 3.18 -15.99
N TRP A 147 -21.03 3.09 -14.65
CA TRP A 147 -22.25 3.45 -13.90
C TRP A 147 -22.46 4.98 -13.74
N GLY A 148 -22.36 5.74 -14.83
CA GLY A 148 -22.51 7.20 -14.82
C GLY A 148 -22.84 7.86 -16.16
N LYS A 149 -22.88 7.12 -17.27
CA LYS A 149 -23.42 7.65 -18.53
C LYS A 149 -24.94 7.52 -18.51
N SER A 150 -25.63 8.49 -17.90
CA SER A 150 -27.04 8.71 -18.20
C SER A 150 -27.17 9.08 -19.69
N GLU A 151 -27.88 8.25 -20.46
CA GLU A 151 -28.27 8.55 -21.83
C GLU A 151 -29.13 9.82 -21.84
N ARG A 152 -28.55 10.96 -22.25
CA ARG A 152 -29.35 12.03 -22.85
C ARG A 152 -29.77 11.58 -24.25
N ARG A 153 -30.87 10.83 -24.34
CA ARG A 153 -31.67 10.74 -25.57
C ARG A 153 -32.89 11.65 -25.45
N GLY A 154 -32.83 12.74 -26.20
CA GLY A 154 -33.92 13.68 -26.48
C GLY A 154 -33.28 14.88 -27.16
N THR A 155 -33.65 15.34 -28.36
CA THR A 155 -34.90 15.19 -29.10
C THR A 155 -34.60 15.53 -30.57
N ARG A 156 -35.33 14.90 -31.50
CA ARG A 156 -35.36 15.26 -32.93
C ARG A 156 -35.71 16.74 -33.11
N GLN A 157 -35.05 17.43 -34.04
CA GLN A 157 -35.71 18.42 -34.89
C GLN A 157 -35.16 18.34 -36.31
N THR A 158 -36.02 17.91 -37.21
CA THR A 158 -35.87 17.95 -38.66
C THR A 158 -35.96 19.40 -39.12
N GLY A 159 -35.03 19.80 -39.99
CA GLY A 159 -35.05 21.10 -40.63
C GLY A 159 -36.25 21.28 -41.55
N SER A 160 -36.61 22.54 -41.76
CA SER A 160 -37.35 23.03 -42.92
C SER A 160 -36.53 24.11 -43.60
#